data_AF-A0A969GYW9-F1
#
_entry.id   AF-A0A969GYW9-F1
#
_cell.length_a   1.000
_cell.length_b   1.000
_cell.length_c   1.000
_cell.angle_alpha   90.00
_cell.angle_beta   90.00
_cell.angle_gamma   90.00
#
_symmetry.space_group_name_H-M   'P 1'
#
loop_
_entity.id
_entity.type
_entity.pdbx_description
1 polymer ?
#
loop_
_entity_poly.entity_id
_entity_poly.type
_entity_poly.pdbx_seq_one_letter_code
_entity_poly.pdbx_strand_id
1 'polypeptide(L)'
;MVAAPAPNQSPPPPPVPSPVPVPAAVAPAPVQPAAPQGMRPAVRSFSTLELIRGAGFTGFEGGLLAIAIFSFSRSLPLSAGLPLVAIAILVFLQARRVIEGWDLPIIAGVTLAVVAFVVLRFGIPLSSLITVAGLAGLLAIAVAIIFRLIYTLLSRVM
;
A
#
# COMPACT_ATOMS: atom_id res chain seq x y z
N MET A 1 28.19 105.13 49.44
CA MET A 1 27.11 104.13 49.64
C MET A 1 27.33 103.02 48.62
N VAL A 2 27.51 101.81 49.13
CA VAL A 2 27.81 100.59 48.36
C VAL A 2 26.55 100.18 47.57
N ALA A 3 26.68 100.03 46.25
CA ALA A 3 25.66 99.41 45.41
C ALA A 3 26.17 98.04 44.93
N ALA A 4 25.36 97.01 45.19
CA ALA A 4 25.65 95.60 44.97
C ALA A 4 25.79 95.23 43.47
N PRO A 5 26.57 94.19 43.13
CA PRO A 5 26.66 93.71 41.76
C PRO A 5 25.42 92.89 41.38
N ALA A 6 24.88 93.15 40.19
CA ALA A 6 23.78 92.40 39.60
C ALA A 6 24.24 91.00 39.13
N PRO A 7 23.37 89.98 39.18
CA PRO A 7 23.75 88.60 38.92
C PRO A 7 24.04 88.30 37.44
N ASN A 8 25.12 87.54 37.25
CA ASN A 8 25.65 87.02 36.00
C ASN A 8 24.64 86.03 35.37
N GLN A 9 24.02 86.38 34.24
CA GLN A 9 23.15 85.47 33.50
C GLN A 9 23.99 84.62 32.54
N SER A 10 24.02 83.31 32.77
CA SER A 10 24.66 82.33 31.90
C SER A 10 23.92 82.24 30.55
N PRO A 11 24.63 82.10 29.41
CA PRO A 11 23.98 81.88 28.12
C PRO A 11 23.31 80.49 28.05
N PRO A 12 22.24 80.32 27.23
CA PRO A 12 21.55 79.05 27.10
C PRO A 12 22.46 77.97 26.48
N PRO A 13 22.29 76.70 26.89
CA PRO A 13 23.10 75.60 26.38
C PRO A 13 22.86 75.36 24.88
N PRO A 14 23.86 74.86 24.15
CA PRO A 14 23.77 74.60 22.71
C PRO A 14 22.74 73.50 22.40
N PRO A 15 22.17 73.49 21.16
CA PRO A 15 21.24 72.45 20.73
C PRO A 15 21.91 71.07 20.76
N VAL A 16 21.26 70.11 21.41
CA VAL A 16 21.70 68.72 21.43
C VAL A 16 21.57 68.11 20.03
N PRO A 17 22.57 67.38 19.51
CA PRO A 17 22.47 66.71 18.22
C PRO A 17 21.38 65.62 18.26
N SER A 18 20.53 65.59 17.24
CA SER A 18 19.55 64.50 17.07
C SER A 18 20.26 63.15 16.91
N PRO A 19 19.73 62.04 17.46
CA PRO A 19 20.35 60.72 17.31
C PRO A 19 20.38 60.29 15.85
N VAL A 20 21.54 59.87 15.38
CA VAL A 20 21.71 59.24 14.07
C VAL A 20 21.01 57.87 14.11
N PRO A 21 20.21 57.48 13.10
CA PRO A 21 19.57 56.17 13.07
C PRO A 21 20.64 55.07 13.05
N VAL A 22 20.71 54.28 14.12
CA VAL A 22 21.53 53.07 14.16
C VAL A 22 20.87 52.03 13.24
N PRO A 23 21.61 51.38 12.32
CA PRO A 23 21.07 50.27 11.55
C PRO A 23 20.49 49.22 12.49
N ALA A 24 19.19 48.92 12.34
CA ALA A 24 18.54 47.90 13.12
C ALA A 24 19.31 46.58 12.96
N ALA A 25 19.77 46.00 14.07
CA ALA A 25 20.34 44.66 14.08
C ALA A 25 19.29 43.72 13.50
N VAL A 26 19.62 43.05 12.40
CA VAL A 26 18.77 42.02 11.79
C VAL A 26 18.62 40.91 12.83
N ALA A 27 17.45 40.81 13.45
CA ALA A 27 17.13 39.72 14.35
C ALA A 27 17.30 38.39 13.58
N PRO A 28 17.90 37.35 14.17
CA PRO A 28 17.98 36.06 13.52
C PRO A 28 16.56 35.58 13.25
N ALA A 29 16.26 35.29 11.98
CA ALA A 29 14.96 34.78 11.57
C ALA A 29 14.64 33.51 12.39
N PRO A 30 13.37 33.28 12.76
CA PRO A 30 12.98 32.04 13.43
C PRO A 30 13.35 30.86 12.54
N VAL A 31 14.19 29.96 13.06
CA VAL A 31 14.43 28.66 12.43
C VAL A 31 13.10 27.92 12.39
N GLN A 32 12.49 27.91 11.20
CA GLN A 32 11.28 27.14 10.94
C GLN A 32 11.64 25.66 11.10
N PRO A 33 10.88 24.87 11.88
CA PRO A 33 11.10 23.44 11.98
C PRO A 33 11.08 22.87 10.55
N ALA A 34 12.14 22.16 10.16
CA ALA A 34 12.17 21.47 8.88
C ALA A 34 10.90 20.62 8.78
N ALA A 35 10.06 20.93 7.78
CA ALA A 35 8.90 20.09 7.47
C ALA A 35 9.40 18.65 7.35
N PRO A 36 8.72 17.65 7.95
CA PRO A 36 9.14 16.26 7.85
C PRO A 36 9.29 15.94 6.36
N GLN A 37 10.54 15.73 5.95
CA GLN A 37 10.85 15.37 4.57
C GLN A 37 9.98 14.18 4.24
N GLY A 38 9.09 14.35 3.26
CA GLY A 38 8.10 13.35 2.88
C GLY A 38 8.79 12.01 2.86
N MET A 39 8.36 11.14 3.77
CA MET A 39 8.85 9.77 3.91
C MET A 39 8.82 9.19 2.50
N ARG A 40 9.99 9.05 1.86
CA ARG A 40 10.09 8.30 0.61
C ARG A 40 9.37 6.98 0.91
N PRO A 41 8.43 6.51 0.07
CA PRO A 41 7.76 5.25 0.33
C PRO A 41 8.86 4.23 0.58
N ALA A 42 8.99 3.78 1.83
CA ALA A 42 9.87 2.67 2.13
C ALA A 42 9.36 1.57 1.21
N VAL A 43 10.17 1.15 0.24
CA VAL A 43 9.82 0.06 -0.66
C VAL A 43 9.52 -1.10 0.27
N ARG A 44 8.23 -1.40 0.46
CA ARG A 44 7.78 -2.41 1.42
C ARG A 44 8.41 -3.71 0.94
N SER A 45 9.40 -4.19 1.68
CA SER A 45 9.95 -5.52 1.44
C SER A 45 8.82 -6.49 1.74
N PHE A 46 8.20 -7.01 0.68
CA PHE A 46 7.16 -8.03 0.81
C PHE A 46 7.71 -9.16 1.66
N SER A 47 6.98 -9.51 2.72
CA SER A 47 7.39 -10.59 3.60
C SER A 47 7.39 -11.90 2.82
N THR A 48 8.37 -12.78 3.07
CA THR A 48 8.40 -14.13 2.48
C THR A 48 7.08 -14.86 2.70
N LEU A 49 6.45 -14.64 3.86
CA LEU A 49 5.16 -15.23 4.19
C LEU A 49 4.03 -14.67 3.32
N GLU A 50 4.07 -13.38 3.01
CA GLU A 50 3.09 -12.72 2.13
C GLU A 50 3.23 -13.23 0.69
N LEU A 51 4.46 -13.43 0.21
CA LEU A 51 4.72 -14.04 -1.09
C LEU A 51 4.20 -15.48 -1.16
N ILE A 52 4.46 -16.30 -0.14
CA ILE A 52 4.00 -17.70 -0.09
C ILE A 52 2.46 -17.75 -0.02
N ARG A 53 1.84 -16.92 0.82
CA ARG A 53 0.37 -16.83 0.94
C ARG A 53 -0.26 -16.37 -0.37
N GLY A 54 0.30 -15.33 -0.99
CA GLY A 54 -0.16 -14.82 -2.28
C GLY A 54 -0.02 -15.85 -3.39
N ALA A 55 1.14 -16.49 -3.52
CA ALA A 55 1.40 -17.52 -4.53
C ALA A 55 0.51 -18.77 -4.34
N GLY A 56 0.33 -19.22 -3.10
CA GLY A 56 -0.55 -20.34 -2.78
C GLY A 56 -2.00 -20.04 -3.14
N PHE A 57 -2.48 -18.85 -2.79
CA PHE A 57 -3.82 -18.39 -3.13
C PHE A 57 -4.01 -18.29 -4.65
N THR A 58 -3.09 -17.63 -5.37
CA THR A 58 -3.22 -17.48 -6.82
C THR A 58 -3.14 -18.80 -7.57
N GLY A 59 -2.29 -19.73 -7.14
CA GLY A 59 -2.24 -21.08 -7.70
C GLY A 59 -3.49 -21.89 -7.41
N PHE A 60 -4.03 -21.79 -6.19
CA PHE A 60 -5.27 -22.48 -5.80
C PHE A 60 -6.49 -21.97 -6.58
N GLU A 61 -6.69 -20.65 -6.59
CA GLU A 61 -7.78 -20.00 -7.34
C GLU A 61 -7.63 -20.24 -8.85
N GLY A 62 -6.41 -20.14 -9.38
CA GLY A 62 -6.12 -20.44 -10.78
C GLY A 62 -6.41 -21.90 -11.13
N GLY A 63 -6.12 -22.84 -10.22
CA GLY A 63 -6.46 -24.26 -10.37
C GLY A 63 -7.97 -24.49 -10.37
N LEU A 64 -8.71 -23.91 -9.44
CA LEU A 64 -10.17 -23.97 -9.42
C LEU A 64 -10.79 -23.39 -10.69
N LEU A 65 -10.29 -22.24 -11.15
CA LEU A 65 -10.77 -21.58 -12.35
C LEU A 65 -10.47 -22.42 -13.60
N ALA A 66 -9.28 -23.00 -13.69
CA ALA A 66 -8.91 -23.90 -14.78
C ALA A 66 -9.85 -25.12 -14.84
N ILE A 67 -10.17 -25.71 -13.69
CA ILE A 67 -11.13 -26.84 -13.61
C ILE A 67 -12.53 -26.37 -14.04
N ALA A 68 -12.98 -25.20 -13.60
CA ALA A 68 -14.29 -24.67 -13.98
C ALA A 68 -14.39 -24.46 -15.51
N ILE A 69 -13.36 -23.85 -16.12
CA ILE A 69 -13.29 -23.62 -17.57
C ILE A 69 -13.26 -24.97 -18.32
N PHE A 70 -12.43 -25.92 -17.89
CA PHE A 70 -12.30 -27.21 -18.54
C PHE A 70 -13.58 -28.06 -18.42
N SER A 71 -14.26 -27.97 -17.27
CA SER A 71 -15.54 -28.64 -17.04
C SER A 71 -16.63 -28.09 -17.95
N PHE A 72 -16.67 -26.77 -18.14
CA PHE A 72 -17.65 -26.12 -19.02
C PHE A 72 -17.45 -26.48 -20.49
N SER A 73 -16.19 -26.61 -20.94
CA SER A 73 -15.85 -27.00 -22.32
C SER A 73 -16.38 -28.39 -22.71
N ARG A 74 -16.67 -29.26 -21.74
CA ARG A 74 -17.05 -30.66 -21.97
C ARG A 74 -18.55 -30.89 -22.24
N SER A 75 -19.42 -29.91 -21.99
CA SER A 75 -20.88 -30.07 -22.10
C SER A 75 -21.58 -28.81 -22.65
N LEU A 76 -21.77 -28.76 -23.97
CA LEU A 76 -22.70 -27.94 -24.80
C LEU A 76 -23.30 -26.57 -24.30
N PRO A 77 -23.57 -25.63 -25.24
CA PRO A 77 -23.43 -24.17 -25.05
C PRO A 77 -24.63 -23.37 -24.45
N LEU A 78 -25.74 -23.98 -24.01
CA LEU A 78 -27.00 -23.24 -23.75
C LEU A 78 -27.37 -22.99 -22.28
N SER A 79 -26.58 -23.42 -21.30
CA SER A 79 -26.76 -23.09 -19.87
C SER A 79 -25.72 -22.08 -19.36
N ALA A 80 -25.12 -21.32 -20.27
CA ALA A 80 -23.94 -20.47 -20.06
C ALA A 80 -24.14 -19.26 -19.12
N GLY A 81 -25.37 -18.86 -18.83
CA GLY A 81 -25.64 -17.60 -18.10
C GLY A 81 -25.37 -17.68 -16.59
N LEU A 82 -25.67 -18.82 -15.97
CA LEU A 82 -25.56 -18.97 -14.51
C LEU A 82 -24.11 -18.90 -13.99
N PRO A 83 -23.11 -19.56 -14.61
CA PRO A 83 -21.72 -19.42 -14.19
C PRO A 83 -21.17 -18.01 -14.46
N LEU A 84 -21.62 -17.33 -15.52
CA LEU A 84 -21.26 -15.93 -15.79
C LEU A 84 -21.76 -14.98 -14.72
N VAL A 85 -22.96 -15.20 -14.18
CA VAL A 85 -23.51 -14.43 -13.05
C VAL A 85 -22.72 -14.72 -11.77
N ALA A 86 -22.35 -15.98 -11.51
CA ALA A 86 -21.52 -16.33 -10.36
C ALA A 86 -20.12 -15.69 -10.45
N ILE A 87 -19.50 -15.70 -11.64
CA ILE A 87 -18.23 -15.02 -11.92
C ILE A 87 -18.39 -13.51 -11.74
N ALA A 88 -19.47 -12.90 -12.25
CA ALA A 88 -19.72 -11.47 -12.11
C ALA A 88 -19.90 -11.07 -10.64
N ILE A 89 -20.56 -11.90 -9.82
CA ILE A 89 -20.71 -11.67 -8.38
C ILE A 89 -19.34 -11.77 -7.69
N LEU A 90 -18.53 -12.80 -7.98
CA LEU A 90 -17.20 -12.96 -7.41
C LEU A 90 -16.28 -11.78 -7.78
N VAL A 91 -16.26 -11.39 -9.05
CA VAL A 91 -15.49 -10.24 -9.56
C VAL A 91 -15.98 -8.92 -8.94
N PHE A 92 -17.30 -8.75 -8.75
CA PHE A 92 -17.87 -7.56 -8.10
C PHE A 92 -17.48 -7.46 -6.62
N LEU A 93 -17.50 -8.58 -5.88
CA LEU A 93 -17.04 -8.62 -4.50
C LEU A 93 -15.52 -8.34 -4.40
N GLN A 94 -14.73 -8.86 -5.35
CA GLN A 94 -13.29 -8.66 -5.41
C GLN A 94 -12.90 -7.23 -5.82
N ALA A 95 -13.69 -6.58 -6.68
CA ALA A 95 -13.51 -5.18 -7.09
C ALA A 95 -13.75 -4.18 -5.95
N ARG A 96 -14.52 -4.57 -4.92
CA ARG A 96 -14.87 -3.66 -3.81
C ARG A 96 -13.74 -3.41 -2.80
N ARG A 97 -12.54 -3.99 -2.99
CA ARG A 97 -11.29 -3.68 -2.26
C ARG A 97 -11.47 -3.39 -0.76
N VAL A 98 -12.09 -4.32 -0.03
CA VAL A 98 -12.14 -4.28 1.45
C VAL A 98 -10.95 -5.06 2.09
N ILE A 99 -10.08 -5.65 1.26
CA ILE A 99 -9.13 -6.70 1.63
C ILE A 99 -7.86 -6.14 2.30
N GLU A 100 -7.81 -6.24 3.62
CA GLU A 100 -6.60 -6.21 4.44
C GLU A 100 -6.37 -7.59 5.08
N GLY A 101 -5.43 -8.37 4.54
CA GLY A 101 -4.77 -9.54 5.16
C GLY A 101 -5.58 -10.81 5.45
N TRP A 102 -6.84 -10.68 5.93
CA TRP A 102 -7.67 -11.77 6.44
C TRP A 102 -8.72 -12.27 5.46
N ASP A 103 -8.97 -11.52 4.39
CA ASP A 103 -10.02 -11.87 3.43
C ASP A 103 -9.58 -12.93 2.41
N LEU A 104 -8.27 -13.22 2.29
CA LEU A 104 -7.74 -14.25 1.38
C LEU A 104 -8.37 -15.64 1.58
N PRO A 105 -8.41 -16.21 2.81
CA PRO A 105 -9.07 -17.50 3.04
C PRO A 105 -10.59 -17.44 2.84
N ILE A 106 -11.22 -16.30 3.12
CA ILE A 106 -12.66 -16.11 2.90
C ILE A 106 -12.97 -16.18 1.40
N ILE A 107 -12.19 -15.45 0.59
CA ILE A 107 -12.32 -15.46 -0.86
C ILE A 107 -12.05 -16.86 -1.41
N ALA A 108 -10.99 -17.52 -0.94
CA ALA A 108 -10.67 -18.89 -1.36
C ALA A 108 -11.81 -19.89 -1.04
N GLY A 109 -12.40 -19.76 0.15
CA GLY A 109 -13.53 -20.59 0.57
C GLY A 109 -14.77 -20.34 -0.28
N VAL A 110 -15.07 -19.08 -0.60
CA VAL A 110 -16.20 -18.71 -1.46
C VAL A 110 -15.99 -19.19 -2.90
N THR A 111 -14.80 -18.99 -3.48
CA THR A 111 -14.50 -19.49 -4.83
C THR A 111 -14.58 -21.01 -4.88
N LEU A 112 -14.03 -21.70 -3.89
CA LEU A 112 -14.15 -23.16 -3.78
C LEU A 112 -15.62 -23.60 -3.72
N ALA A 113 -16.45 -22.94 -2.91
CA ALA A 113 -17.88 -23.27 -2.80
C ALA A 113 -18.62 -23.09 -4.13
N VAL A 114 -18.38 -21.97 -4.82
CA VAL A 114 -18.99 -21.68 -6.13
C VAL A 114 -18.53 -22.70 -7.19
N VAL A 115 -17.22 -22.93 -7.30
CA VAL A 115 -16.67 -23.87 -8.27
C VAL A 115 -17.12 -25.30 -7.95
N ALA A 116 -17.10 -25.72 -6.69
CA ALA A 116 -17.60 -27.03 -6.28
C ALA A 116 -19.06 -27.22 -6.66
N PHE A 117 -19.93 -26.25 -6.40
CA PHE A 117 -21.34 -26.33 -6.78
C PHE A 117 -21.56 -26.52 -8.28
N VAL A 118 -20.74 -25.86 -9.11
CA VAL A 118 -20.79 -25.98 -10.56
C VAL A 118 -20.21 -27.32 -11.02
N VAL A 119 -19.04 -27.69 -10.51
CA VAL A 119 -18.25 -28.85 -10.94
C VAL A 119 -18.84 -30.18 -10.47
N LEU A 120 -19.47 -30.24 -9.29
CA LEU A 120 -20.19 -31.43 -8.81
C LEU A 120 -21.37 -31.80 -9.72
N ARG A 121 -22.02 -30.81 -10.36
CA ARG A 121 -23.09 -31.07 -11.35
C ARG A 121 -22.58 -31.76 -12.62
N PHE A 122 -21.28 -31.65 -12.90
CA PHE A 122 -20.61 -32.32 -14.01
C PHE A 122 -20.00 -33.68 -13.61
N GLY A 123 -20.31 -34.19 -12.40
CA GLY A 123 -19.88 -35.51 -11.93
C GLY A 123 -18.42 -35.57 -11.50
N ILE A 124 -17.74 -34.43 -11.33
CA ILE A 124 -16.38 -34.39 -10.82
C ILE A 124 -16.42 -34.45 -9.29
N PRO A 125 -15.72 -35.41 -8.66
CA PRO A 125 -15.74 -35.56 -7.22
C PRO A 125 -15.00 -34.40 -6.53
N LEU A 126 -15.50 -34.00 -5.36
CA LEU A 126 -14.94 -32.90 -4.56
C LEU A 126 -13.47 -33.16 -4.19
N SER A 127 -13.10 -34.43 -3.97
CA SER A 127 -11.72 -34.83 -3.68
C SER A 127 -10.77 -34.46 -4.82
N SER A 128 -11.13 -34.77 -6.07
CA SER A 128 -10.33 -34.38 -7.25
C SER A 128 -10.22 -32.86 -7.38
N LEU A 129 -11.30 -32.13 -7.11
CA LEU A 129 -11.30 -30.66 -7.16
C LEU A 129 -10.27 -30.07 -6.16
N ILE A 130 -10.33 -30.51 -4.91
CA ILE A 130 -9.43 -30.04 -3.84
C ILE A 130 -7.99 -30.47 -4.13
N THR A 131 -7.76 -31.70 -4.59
CA THR A 131 -6.42 -32.19 -4.91
C THR A 131 -5.78 -31.39 -6.04
N VAL A 132 -6.49 -31.17 -7.15
CA VAL A 132 -5.93 -30.44 -8.31
C VAL A 132 -5.71 -28.97 -7.96
N ALA A 133 -6.67 -28.31 -7.32
CA ALA A 133 -6.51 -26.92 -6.88
C ALA A 133 -5.38 -26.77 -5.84
N GLY A 134 -5.29 -27.70 -4.88
CA GLY A 134 -4.22 -27.73 -3.89
C GLY A 134 -2.84 -27.92 -4.52
N LEU A 135 -2.72 -28.85 -5.48
CA LEU A 135 -1.48 -29.05 -6.23
C LEU A 135 -1.10 -27.82 -7.06
N ALA A 136 -2.06 -27.15 -7.69
CA ALA A 136 -1.82 -25.90 -8.40
C ALA A 136 -1.31 -24.78 -7.46
N GLY A 137 -1.88 -24.68 -6.25
CA GLY A 137 -1.39 -23.79 -5.18
C GLY A 137 0.06 -24.11 -4.76
N LEU A 138 0.36 -25.38 -4.49
CA LEU A 138 1.70 -25.87 -4.17
C LEU A 138 2.71 -25.58 -5.29
N LEU A 139 2.31 -25.79 -6.55
CA LEU A 139 3.14 -25.50 -7.71
C LEU A 139 3.44 -24.02 -7.82
N ALA A 140 2.45 -23.15 -7.63
CA ALA A 140 2.64 -21.70 -7.65
C ALA A 140 3.57 -21.24 -6.51
N ILE A 141 3.46 -21.81 -5.31
CA ILE A 141 4.40 -21.57 -4.21
C ILE A 141 5.81 -22.00 -4.61
N ALA A 142 5.97 -23.20 -5.16
CA ALA A 142 7.27 -23.71 -5.59
C ALA A 142 7.92 -22.77 -6.62
N VAL A 143 7.16 -22.34 -7.64
CA VAL A 143 7.59 -21.38 -8.65
C VAL A 143 8.01 -20.05 -8.00
N ALA A 144 7.19 -19.50 -7.10
CA ALA A 144 7.50 -18.25 -6.40
C ALA A 144 8.79 -18.35 -5.55
N ILE A 145 9.00 -19.48 -4.88
CA ILE A 145 10.21 -19.73 -4.10
C ILE A 145 11.43 -19.84 -5.01
N ILE A 146 11.32 -20.53 -6.15
CA ILE A 146 12.41 -20.65 -7.14
C ILE A 146 12.80 -19.27 -7.66
N PHE A 147 11.83 -18.46 -8.10
CA PHE A 147 12.11 -17.09 -8.54
C PHE A 147 12.80 -16.28 -7.45
N ARG A 148 12.28 -16.32 -6.22
CA ARG A 148 12.88 -15.63 -5.08
C ARG A 148 14.32 -16.11 -4.81
N LEU A 149 14.58 -17.41 -4.92
CA LEU A 149 15.91 -17.97 -4.73
C LEU A 149 16.88 -17.46 -5.79
N ILE A 150 16.47 -17.44 -7.05
CA ILE A 150 17.25 -16.89 -8.18
C ILE A 150 17.55 -15.41 -7.92
N TYR A 151 16.55 -14.59 -7.61
CA TYR A 151 16.75 -13.17 -7.33
C TYR A 151 17.68 -12.93 -6.14
N THR A 152 17.55 -13.75 -5.09
CA THR A 152 18.42 -13.65 -3.90
C THR A 152 19.87 -14.02 -4.22
N LEU A 153 20.09 -14.99 -5.12
CA LEU A 153 21.43 -15.33 -5.58
C LEU A 153 22.04 -14.18 -6.41
N LEU A 154 21.28 -13.65 -7.37
CA LEU A 154 21.72 -12.54 -8.21
C LEU A 154 22.06 -11.32 -7.37
N SER A 155 21.20 -10.95 -6.41
CA SER A 155 21.42 -9.79 -5.53
C SER A 155 22.56 -9.96 -4.52
N ARG A 156 23.10 -11.16 -4.37
CA ARG A 156 24.25 -11.42 -3.49
C ARG A 156 25.58 -11.39 -4.24
N VAL A 157 25.55 -11.68 -5.54
CA VAL A 157 26.74 -11.77 -6.39
C VAL A 157 26.99 -10.45 -7.13
N MET A 158 25.94 -9.73 -7.51
CA MET A 158 25.99 -8.37 -8.08
C MET A 158 25.71 -7.34 -7.00
#